data_AF-A0A2N8RI62-F1
#
_entry.id   AF-A0A2N8RI62-F1
#
_cell.length_a   1.000
_cell.length_b   1.000
_cell.length_c   1.000
_cell.angle_alpha   90.00
_cell.angle_beta   90.00
_cell.angle_gamma   90.00
#
_symmetry.space_group_name_H-M   'P 1'
#
loop_
_entity.id
_entity.type
_entity.pdbx_description
1 polymer ?
#
loop_
_entity_poly.entity_id
_entity_poly.type
_entity_poly.pdbx_seq_one_letter_code
_entity_poly.pdbx_strand_id
1 'polypeptide(L)'
;MLYALFSILTLGTVNNLYVSFFAIHRLDRYFSKKHDPNWESNSPFESFYRLHKYSFLYSFGINRPKVNKAISLWLYFSSFSLACIWVSLGLAAAGKYFKIGPLS
;
A
#
# COMPACT_ATOMS: atom_id res chain seq x y z
N MET A 1 -18.69 -8.50 10.16
CA MET A 1 -17.92 -7.24 10.03
C MET A 1 -16.45 -7.41 10.40
N LEU A 2 -16.13 -7.96 11.57
CA LEU A 2 -14.75 -8.20 12.02
C LEU A 2 -13.94 -9.12 11.08
N TYR A 3 -14.52 -10.25 10.67
CA TYR A 3 -13.86 -11.20 9.75
C TYR A 3 -13.50 -10.57 8.39
N ALA A 4 -14.39 -9.72 7.85
CA ALA A 4 -14.13 -9.04 6.58
C ALA A 4 -12.96 -8.04 6.70
N LEU A 5 -12.88 -7.28 7.79
CA LEU A 5 -11.74 -6.40 8.07
C LEU A 5 -10.45 -7.19 8.21
N PHE A 6 -10.48 -8.31 8.96
CA PHE A 6 -9.31 -9.17 9.12
C PHE A 6 -8.84 -9.78 7.79
N SER A 7 -9.77 -10.19 6.92
CA SER A 7 -9.45 -10.67 5.57
C SER A 7 -8.85 -9.57 4.69
N ILE A 8 -9.38 -8.34 4.76
CA ILE A 8 -8.83 -7.20 4.00
C ILE A 8 -7.41 -6.88 4.48
N LEU A 9 -7.17 -6.89 5.79
CA LEU A 9 -5.84 -6.64 6.36
C LEU A 9 -4.84 -7.72 5.94
N THR A 10 -5.21 -9.00 6.05
CA THR A 10 -4.32 -10.12 5.70
C THR A 10 -4.05 -10.19 4.20
N LEU A 11 -5.10 -10.20 3.36
CA LEU A 11 -4.96 -10.24 1.90
C LEU A 11 -4.28 -8.98 1.36
N GLY A 12 -4.63 -7.81 1.89
CA GLY A 12 -3.98 -6.56 1.54
C GLY A 12 -2.50 -6.57 1.88
N THR A 13 -2.12 -7.03 3.08
CA THR A 13 -0.72 -7.11 3.49
C THR A 13 0.07 -8.08 2.61
N VAL A 14 -0.44 -9.28 2.38
CA VAL A 14 0.24 -10.29 1.54
C VAL A 14 0.36 -9.79 0.09
N ASN A 15 -0.68 -9.17 -0.45
CA ASN A 15 -0.65 -8.58 -1.79
C ASN A 15 0.37 -7.43 -1.90
N ASN A 16 0.40 -6.52 -0.93
CA ASN A 16 1.36 -5.42 -0.93
C ASN A 16 2.80 -5.94 -0.85
N LEU A 17 3.06 -6.91 0.04
CA LEU A 17 4.36 -7.58 0.11
C LEU A 17 4.71 -8.27 -1.22
N TYR A 18 3.83 -9.08 -1.77
CA TYR A 18 4.07 -9.76 -3.04
C TYR A 18 4.45 -8.76 -4.14
N VAL A 19 3.73 -7.65 -4.27
CA VAL A 19 4.02 -6.68 -5.32
C VAL A 19 5.31 -5.93 -5.05
N SER A 20 5.60 -5.54 -3.81
CA SER A 20 6.85 -4.87 -3.47
C SER A 20 8.08 -5.75 -3.76
N PHE A 21 8.00 -7.06 -3.54
CA PHE A 21 9.14 -7.95 -3.75
C PHE A 21 9.27 -8.43 -5.21
N PHE A 22 8.16 -8.60 -5.94
CA PHE A 22 8.19 -9.30 -7.23
C PHE A 22 7.57 -8.56 -8.41
N ALA A 23 6.70 -7.56 -8.19
CA ALA A 23 5.93 -6.96 -9.27
C ALA A 23 6.00 -5.43 -9.35
N ILE A 24 6.83 -4.79 -8.53
CA ILE A 24 6.96 -3.32 -8.46
C ILE A 24 7.38 -2.73 -9.82
N HIS A 25 8.26 -3.41 -10.57
CA HIS A 25 8.72 -2.95 -11.89
C HIS A 25 7.58 -2.77 -12.89
N ARG A 26 6.48 -3.52 -12.73
CA ARG A 26 5.28 -3.34 -13.57
C ARG A 26 4.59 -2.00 -13.28
N LEU A 27 4.63 -1.52 -12.04
CA LEU A 27 4.11 -0.22 -11.63
C LEU A 27 5.11 0.90 -11.94
N ASP A 28 6.41 0.65 -11.75
CA ASP A 28 7.47 1.62 -12.05
C ASP A 28 7.37 2.12 -13.52
N ARG A 29 6.94 1.27 -14.47
CA ARG A 29 6.68 1.68 -15.87
C ARG A 29 5.64 2.80 -16.05
N TYR A 30 4.70 2.94 -15.13
CA TYR A 30 3.63 3.96 -15.24
C TYR A 30 3.90 5.18 -14.36
N PHE A 31 4.64 5.01 -13.26
CA PHE A 31 4.79 6.04 -12.23
C PHE A 31 6.23 6.54 -12.06
N SER A 32 7.24 5.77 -12.47
CA SER A 32 8.63 6.22 -12.35
C SER A 32 8.86 7.41 -13.27
N LYS A 33 9.58 8.39 -12.74
CA LYS A 33 10.04 9.56 -13.51
C LYS A 33 11.40 9.31 -14.17
N LYS A 34 12.04 8.16 -13.91
CA LYS A 34 13.32 7.81 -14.49
C LYS A 34 13.15 7.38 -15.94
N HIS A 35 14.17 7.63 -16.74
CA HIS A 35 14.16 7.29 -18.16
C HIS A 35 14.09 5.77 -18.38
N ASP A 36 14.73 4.99 -17.51
CA ASP A 36 14.57 3.54 -17.43
C ASP A 36 14.02 3.13 -16.04
N PRO A 37 12.84 2.50 -15.96
CA PRO A 37 12.29 1.96 -14.72
C PRO A 37 13.21 0.95 -14.01
N ASN A 38 14.12 0.29 -14.73
CA ASN A 38 15.08 -0.64 -14.14
C ASN A 38 16.17 0.05 -13.31
N TRP A 39 16.27 1.37 -13.38
CA TRP A 39 17.17 2.16 -12.53
C TRP A 39 16.55 2.48 -11.17
N GLU A 40 15.31 2.05 -10.91
CA GLU A 40 14.73 2.02 -9.59
C GLU A 40 15.42 0.96 -8.72
N SER A 41 15.61 1.26 -7.44
CA SER A 41 16.26 0.35 -6.49
C SER A 41 15.48 -0.96 -6.39
N ASN A 42 16.20 -2.09 -6.43
CA ASN A 42 15.66 -3.43 -6.19
C ASN A 42 15.52 -3.76 -4.70
N SER A 43 15.87 -2.83 -3.80
CA SER A 43 15.70 -3.03 -2.36
C SER A 43 14.22 -3.22 -2.02
N PRO A 44 13.85 -4.28 -1.27
CA PRO A 44 12.46 -4.57 -0.95
C PRO A 44 11.80 -3.46 -0.13
N PHE A 45 12.56 -2.76 0.71
CA PHE A 45 12.06 -1.63 1.50
C PHE A 45 11.76 -0.40 0.64
N GLU A 46 12.64 -0.10 -0.33
CA GLU A 46 12.38 0.99 -1.29
C GLU A 46 11.20 0.66 -2.19
N SER A 47 11.10 -0.58 -2.67
CA SER A 47 9.95 -1.04 -3.46
C SER A 47 8.64 -0.96 -2.66
N PHE A 48 8.68 -1.26 -1.37
CA PHE A 48 7.53 -1.08 -0.48
C PHE A 48 7.14 0.39 -0.35
N TYR A 49 8.11 1.27 -0.12
CA TYR A 49 7.88 2.72 -0.09
C TYR A 49 7.30 3.24 -1.41
N ARG A 50 7.85 2.82 -2.56
CA ARG A 50 7.34 3.20 -3.89
C ARG A 50 5.90 2.72 -4.09
N LEU A 51 5.60 1.49 -3.69
CA LEU A 51 4.24 0.96 -3.76
C LEU A 51 3.24 1.81 -2.97
N HIS A 52 3.61 2.20 -1.74
CA HIS A 52 2.79 3.07 -0.90
C HIS A 52 2.54 4.40 -1.61
N LYS A 53 3.62 5.03 -2.05
CA LYS A 53 3.60 6.30 -2.75
C LYS A 53 2.72 6.25 -4.00
N TYR A 54 2.88 5.26 -4.86
CA TYR A 54 2.10 5.15 -6.10
C TYR A 54 0.62 4.90 -5.83
N SER A 55 0.31 4.01 -4.89
CA SER A 55 -1.08 3.70 -4.52
C SER A 55 -1.80 4.94 -3.99
N PHE A 56 -1.15 5.73 -3.13
CA PHE A 56 -1.72 6.98 -2.61
C PHE A 56 -1.80 8.07 -3.68
N LEU A 57 -0.73 8.32 -4.43
CA LEU A 57 -0.72 9.34 -5.49
C LEU A 57 -1.81 9.09 -6.53
N TYR A 58 -2.04 7.82 -6.88
CA TYR A 58 -3.10 7.44 -7.78
C TYR A 58 -4.49 7.66 -7.16
N SER A 59 -4.68 7.18 -5.93
CA SER A 59 -5.98 7.25 -5.26
C SER A 59 -6.41 8.69 -4.97
N PHE A 60 -5.50 9.54 -4.49
CA PHE A 60 -5.74 10.97 -4.24
C PHE A 60 -5.80 11.83 -5.51
N GLY A 61 -5.53 11.26 -6.69
CA GLY A 61 -5.63 11.99 -7.95
C GLY A 61 -4.45 12.93 -8.26
N ILE A 62 -3.40 12.91 -7.43
CA ILE A 62 -2.21 13.76 -7.60
C ILE A 62 -1.38 13.34 -8.82
N ASN A 63 -1.27 12.04 -9.07
CA ASN A 63 -0.62 11.50 -10.26
C ASN A 63 -1.38 10.26 -10.75
N ARG A 64 -2.16 10.41 -11.83
CA ARG A 64 -2.98 9.35 -12.42
C ARG A 64 -2.52 9.03 -13.84
N PRO A 65 -1.47 8.21 -14.01
CA PRO A 65 -1.13 7.68 -15.33
C PRO A 65 -2.29 6.87 -15.90
N LYS A 66 -2.37 6.83 -17.24
CA LYS A 66 -3.34 5.98 -17.95
C LYS A 66 -2.94 4.51 -17.78
N VAL A 67 -3.65 3.81 -16.90
CA VAL A 67 -3.48 2.39 -16.61
C VAL A 67 -4.75 1.62 -16.94
N ASN A 68 -4.63 0.30 -17.14
CA ASN A 68 -5.80 -0.57 -17.33
C ASN A 68 -6.70 -0.55 -16.07
N LYS A 69 -8.02 -0.76 -16.24
CA LYS A 69 -9.01 -0.82 -15.15
C LYS A 69 -8.63 -1.78 -14.03
N ALA A 70 -8.02 -2.92 -14.37
CA ALA A 70 -7.54 -3.88 -13.37
C ALA A 70 -6.45 -3.29 -12.46
N ILE A 71 -5.46 -2.59 -13.04
CA ILE A 71 -4.39 -1.93 -12.29
C ILE A 71 -4.94 -0.75 -11.48
N SER A 72 -5.89 -0.01 -12.05
CA SER A 72 -6.60 1.08 -11.37
C SER A 72 -7.30 0.58 -10.11
N LEU A 73 -8.15 -0.45 -10.24
CA LEU A 73 -8.86 -1.06 -9.12
C LEU A 73 -7.88 -1.61 -8.07
N TRP A 74 -6.79 -2.21 -8.54
CA TRP A 74 -5.74 -2.73 -7.68
C TRP A 74 -5.07 -1.60 -6.87
N LEU A 75 -4.75 -0.45 -7.47
CA LEU A 75 -4.15 0.68 -6.77
C LEU A 75 -5.09 1.27 -5.71
N TYR A 76 -6.40 1.33 -5.99
CA TYR A 76 -7.41 1.74 -5.00
C TYR A 76 -7.51 0.74 -3.86
N PHE A 77 -7.56 -0.56 -4.17
CA PHE A 77 -7.60 -1.62 -3.15
C PHE A 77 -6.34 -1.59 -2.27
N SER A 78 -5.17 -1.49 -2.89
CA SER A 78 -3.89 -1.38 -2.19
C SER A 78 -3.90 -0.16 -1.29
N SER A 79 -4.24 1.03 -1.79
CA SER A 79 -4.32 2.26 -0.97
C SER A 79 -5.32 2.16 0.18
N PHE A 80 -6.49 1.56 -0.04
CA PHE A 80 -7.51 1.37 0.99
C PHE A 80 -7.04 0.39 2.07
N SER A 81 -6.50 -0.76 1.68
CA SER A 81 -5.96 -1.75 2.62
C SER A 81 -4.86 -1.13 3.49
N LEU A 82 -4.03 -0.28 2.89
CA LEU A 82 -2.94 0.41 3.55
C LEU A 82 -3.42 1.44 4.56
N ALA A 83 -4.44 2.22 4.21
CA ALA A 83 -5.09 3.15 5.13
C ALA A 83 -5.68 2.40 6.33
N CYS A 84 -6.35 1.26 6.10
CA CYS A 84 -6.86 0.41 7.18
C CYS A 84 -5.75 -0.10 8.10
N ILE A 85 -4.61 -0.52 7.56
CA ILE A 85 -3.45 -0.97 8.35
C ILE A 85 -2.93 0.19 9.23
N TRP A 86 -2.69 1.36 8.65
CA TRP A 86 -2.17 2.52 9.38
C TRP A 86 -3.14 3.03 10.45
N VAL A 87 -4.43 3.09 10.14
CA VAL A 87 -5.47 3.47 11.12
C VAL A 87 -5.52 2.46 12.26
N SER A 88 -5.47 1.16 11.95
CA SER A 88 -5.48 0.11 12.98
C SER A 88 -4.26 0.18 13.89
N LEU A 89 -3.07 0.37 13.31
CA LEU A 89 -1.82 0.55 14.07
C LEU A 89 -1.84 1.84 14.89
N GLY A 90 -2.34 2.94 14.33
CA GLY A 90 -2.46 4.21 15.03
C GLY A 90 -3.42 4.14 16.22
N LEU A 91 -4.56 3.48 16.06
CA LEU A 91 -5.51 3.24 17.14
C LEU A 91 -4.93 2.32 18.22
N ALA A 92 -4.23 1.26 17.85
CA ALA A 92 -3.56 0.37 18.80
C ALA A 92 -2.47 1.10 19.60
N ALA A 93 -1.66 1.92 18.92
CA ALA A 93 -0.63 2.73 19.56
C ALA A 93 -1.24 3.79 20.49
N ALA A 94 -2.30 4.46 20.06
CA ALA A 94 -3.04 5.42 20.88
C ALA A 94 -3.67 4.74 22.11
N GLY A 95 -4.30 3.57 21.94
CA GLY A 95 -4.86 2.80 23.04
C GLY A 95 -3.80 2.43 24.08
N LYS A 96 -2.61 2.02 23.64
CA LYS A 96 -1.47 1.75 24.55
C LYS A 96 -0.98 3.03 25.25
N TYR A 97 -0.88 4.15 24.53
CA TYR A 97 -0.40 5.42 25.08
C TYR A 97 -1.38 6.01 26.10
N PHE A 98 -2.68 5.96 25.81
CA PHE A 98 -3.73 6.49 26.67
C PHE A 98 -4.28 5.49 27.71
N LYS A 99 -3.71 4.27 27.79
CA LYS A 99 -4.18 3.19 28.68
C LYS A 99 -5.67 2.84 28.49
N ILE A 100 -6.16 2.89 27.26
CA ILE A 100 -7.55 2.58 26.92
C ILE A 100 -7.61 1.12 26.45
N GLY A 101 -8.11 0.22 27.30
CA GLY A 101 -8.36 -1.19 26.97
C GLY A 101 -7.87 -2.20 28.03
N PRO A 102 -8.25 -3.49 27.94
CA PRO A 102 -8.04 -4.49 29.00
C PRO A 102 -6.59 -4.97 29.20
N LEU A 103 -5.63 -4.42 28.44
CA LEU A 103 -4.19 -4.72 28.53
C LEU A 103 -3.38 -3.52 29.04
N SER A 104 -4.05 -2.52 29.64
CA SER A 104 -3.46 -1.33 30.27
C SER A 104 -2.90 -1.59 31.67
#